data_AF-A0A0S4KS68-F1
#
_entry.id   AF-A0A0S4KS68-F1
#
_cell.length_a   1.000
_cell.length_b   1.000
_cell.length_c   1.000
_cell.angle_alpha   90.00
_cell.angle_beta   90.00
_cell.angle_gamma   90.00
#
_symmetry.space_group_name_H-M   'P 1'
#
loop_
_entity.id
_entity.type
_entity.pdbx_description
1 polymer ?
#
loop_
_entity_poly.entity_id
_entity_poly.type
_entity_poly.pdbx_seq_one_letter_code
_entity_poly.pdbx_strand_id
1 'polypeptide(L)'
;MKAHRHHPATEDDPTGRSVSTIRIDGMAVDSSPLPRNMVIITDWSNIDRLADPTKNLLLYPWLPSASLQQAIVTRPFAELPQMALPLPKDKLAGAATMVEDDLARRLLEECAPALAAFASIAPAGNLYLSLRKTREQSCPLFHVDRYPLRLLCTLRGPGTEWLDDEQVNRKGLGQGDNRKVAPPHATVYAAQPFQILVLKGDGGCGTSRGVVHRSPIVPASSDGRWYLRIDPLPTTRPMVREWSRL
;
A
#
# COMPACT_ATOMS: atom_id res chain seq x y z
N MET A 1 3.53 3.56 43.60
CA MET A 1 2.83 3.22 42.34
C MET A 1 2.75 4.48 41.48
N LYS A 2 3.63 4.62 40.46
CA LYS A 2 3.50 5.65 39.43
C LYS A 2 3.28 4.92 38.11
N ALA A 3 2.12 5.17 37.50
CA ALA A 3 1.75 4.59 36.22
C ALA A 3 2.67 5.12 35.11
N HIS A 4 3.39 4.22 34.43
CA HIS A 4 4.09 4.53 33.20
C HIS A 4 3.07 4.71 32.08
N ARG A 5 2.93 5.96 31.57
CA ARG A 5 2.29 6.22 30.30
C ARG A 5 3.24 5.74 29.20
N HIS A 6 2.90 4.66 28.51
CA HIS A 6 3.57 4.28 27.28
C HIS A 6 3.31 5.37 26.23
N HIS A 7 4.36 6.09 25.83
CA HIS A 7 4.36 6.84 24.59
C HIS A 7 4.48 5.85 23.42
N PRO A 8 3.71 5.99 22.34
CA PRO A 8 3.99 5.27 21.11
C PRO A 8 5.35 5.75 20.57
N ALA A 9 6.24 4.81 20.25
CA ALA A 9 7.53 5.12 19.63
C ALA A 9 7.29 5.73 18.25
N THR A 10 7.56 7.02 18.11
CA THR A 10 7.78 7.67 16.82
C THR A 10 9.15 7.23 16.34
N GLU A 11 9.22 6.38 15.32
CA GLU A 11 10.47 6.15 14.60
C GLU A 11 10.70 7.36 13.67
N ASP A 12 11.79 8.08 13.89
CA ASP A 12 12.14 9.27 13.09
C ASP A 12 12.61 8.86 11.68
N ASP A 13 11.98 9.42 10.65
CA ASP A 13 12.47 9.36 9.26
C ASP A 13 13.88 10.00 9.22
N PRO A 14 14.89 9.44 8.50
CA PRO A 14 16.21 10.05 8.33
C PRO A 14 16.19 11.47 7.74
N THR A 15 15.05 11.93 7.24
CA THR A 15 14.82 13.33 6.84
C THR A 15 14.32 14.24 7.97
N GLY A 16 14.22 13.74 9.21
CA GLY A 16 13.74 14.45 10.40
C GLY A 16 12.22 14.54 10.53
N ARG A 17 11.46 13.68 9.82
CA ARG A 17 9.99 13.67 9.86
C ARG A 17 9.46 12.63 10.83
N SER A 18 8.34 12.95 11.46
CA SER A 18 7.60 11.98 12.28
C SER A 18 6.80 11.02 11.39
N VAL A 19 6.98 9.72 11.62
CA VAL A 19 6.16 8.67 11.02
C VAL A 19 5.01 8.31 11.97
N SER A 20 3.78 8.52 11.52
CA SER A 20 2.55 8.19 12.24
C SER A 20 1.90 6.94 11.67
N THR A 21 1.55 6.00 12.53
CA THR A 21 0.90 4.75 12.14
C THR A 21 -0.60 4.83 12.35
N ILE A 22 -1.38 4.41 11.36
CA ILE A 22 -2.85 4.43 11.49
C ILE A 22 -3.31 3.15 12.20
N ARG A 23 -3.71 3.29 13.47
CA ARG A 23 -4.41 2.23 14.21
C ARG A 23 -5.91 2.39 14.04
N ILE A 24 -6.58 1.30 13.66
CA ILE A 24 -8.04 1.22 13.60
C ILE A 24 -8.42 0.05 14.50
N ASP A 25 -8.32 0.27 15.81
CA ASP A 25 -8.95 -0.61 16.79
C ASP A 25 -10.39 -0.16 16.96
N GLY A 26 -11.34 -1.10 17.03
CA GLY A 26 -12.78 -0.83 17.08
C GLY A 26 -13.14 0.47 17.81
N MET A 27 -13.49 1.49 17.03
CA MET A 27 -13.94 2.84 17.42
C MET A 27 -12.93 3.89 17.91
N ALA A 28 -11.61 3.67 17.94
CA ALA A 28 -10.65 4.74 18.27
C ALA A 28 -9.54 4.86 17.22
N VAL A 29 -9.72 5.80 16.29
CA VAL A 29 -8.63 6.33 15.47
C VAL A 29 -7.71 7.14 16.40
N ASP A 30 -6.40 6.92 16.34
CA ASP A 30 -5.42 7.79 17.01
C ASP A 30 -5.76 9.27 16.72
N SER A 31 -5.71 10.12 17.74
CA SER A 31 -6.21 11.50 17.78
C SER A 31 -5.62 12.48 16.74
N SER A 32 -4.70 12.01 15.90
CA SER A 32 -4.25 12.76 14.74
C SER A 32 -5.34 12.74 13.67
N PRO A 33 -5.80 13.91 13.16
CA PRO A 33 -6.79 13.93 12.09
C PRO A 33 -6.26 13.14 10.89
N LEU A 34 -7.08 12.19 10.42
CA LEU A 34 -6.80 11.45 9.20
C LEU A 34 -6.71 12.41 8.01
N PRO A 35 -5.88 12.11 7.01
CA PRO A 35 -5.82 12.90 5.78
C PRO A 35 -7.21 13.07 5.16
N ARG A 36 -7.57 14.30 4.80
CA ARG A 36 -8.92 14.60 4.27
C ARG A 36 -9.20 13.91 2.93
N ASN A 37 -8.15 13.64 2.17
CA ASN A 37 -8.18 12.97 0.88
C ASN A 37 -8.27 11.43 0.99
N MET A 38 -8.35 10.89 2.20
CA MET A 38 -8.50 9.47 2.45
C MET A 38 -9.95 9.10 2.79
N VAL A 39 -10.31 7.85 2.49
CA VAL A 39 -11.52 7.18 2.97
C VAL A 39 -11.15 5.86 3.64
N ILE A 40 -11.77 5.60 4.80
CA ILE A 40 -11.74 4.27 5.42
C ILE A 40 -13.08 3.60 5.13
N ILE A 41 -13.01 2.35 4.71
CA ILE A 41 -14.18 1.48 4.57
C ILE A 41 -13.99 0.21 5.39
N THR A 42 -15.09 -0.34 5.88
CA THR A 42 -15.13 -1.64 6.60
C THR A 42 -15.95 -2.67 5.83
N ASP A 43 -16.56 -2.27 4.73
CA ASP A 43 -17.32 -3.11 3.81
C ASP A 43 -16.96 -2.74 2.37
N TRP A 44 -16.54 -3.75 1.60
CA TRP A 44 -16.13 -3.64 0.20
C TRP A 44 -17.25 -3.18 -0.74
N SER A 45 -18.51 -3.28 -0.32
CA SER A 45 -19.63 -2.67 -1.05
C SER A 45 -19.46 -1.15 -1.23
N ASN A 46 -18.69 -0.50 -0.35
CA ASN A 46 -18.42 0.94 -0.34
C ASN A 46 -17.12 1.33 -1.08
N ILE A 47 -16.55 0.45 -1.92
CA ILE A 47 -15.32 0.78 -2.66
C ILE A 47 -15.53 1.94 -3.64
N ASP A 48 -16.75 2.15 -4.08
CA ASP A 48 -17.20 3.28 -4.91
C ASP A 48 -17.04 4.64 -4.21
N ARG A 49 -16.88 4.69 -2.89
CA ARG A 49 -16.47 5.93 -2.18
C ARG A 49 -15.12 6.46 -2.66
N LEU A 50 -14.28 5.58 -3.23
CA LEU A 50 -13.07 6.01 -3.90
C LEU A 50 -13.39 6.71 -5.23
N ALA A 51 -14.59 6.69 -5.80
CA ALA A 51 -14.93 7.48 -6.99
C ALA A 51 -14.99 8.99 -6.72
N ASP A 52 -15.17 9.41 -5.46
CA ASP A 52 -15.15 10.82 -5.06
C ASP A 52 -13.84 11.49 -5.53
N PRO A 53 -13.91 12.59 -6.30
CA PRO A 53 -12.73 13.26 -6.85
C PRO A 53 -11.82 13.89 -5.78
N THR A 54 -12.35 14.08 -4.56
CA THR A 54 -11.58 14.57 -3.40
C THR A 54 -10.84 13.44 -2.67
N LYS A 55 -11.17 12.18 -2.96
CA LYS A 55 -10.54 11.00 -2.35
C LYS A 55 -9.51 10.40 -3.29
N ASN A 56 -8.30 10.20 -2.80
CA ASN A 56 -7.21 9.59 -3.56
C ASN A 56 -6.73 8.27 -2.94
N LEU A 57 -6.96 8.06 -1.65
CA LEU A 57 -6.58 6.85 -0.92
C LEU A 57 -7.80 6.22 -0.27
N LEU A 58 -7.95 4.90 -0.44
CA LEU A 58 -8.84 4.08 0.36
C LEU A 58 -7.99 3.17 1.25
N LEU A 59 -8.36 3.06 2.53
CA LEU A 59 -7.80 2.09 3.46
C LEU A 59 -8.91 1.16 3.95
N TYR A 60 -8.63 -0.13 3.91
CA TYR A 60 -9.47 -1.17 4.49
C TYR A 60 -8.67 -1.91 5.59
N PRO A 61 -9.13 -1.90 6.85
CA PRO A 61 -8.46 -2.57 7.96
C PRO A 61 -8.74 -4.08 7.92
N TRP A 62 -8.13 -4.78 6.97
CA TRP A 62 -8.29 -6.22 6.87
C TRP A 62 -7.59 -6.92 8.04
N LEU A 63 -8.31 -7.84 8.66
CA LEU A 63 -7.81 -8.72 9.70
C LEU A 63 -7.84 -10.16 9.18
N PRO A 64 -6.70 -10.75 8.80
CA PRO A 64 -6.65 -12.13 8.36
C PRO A 64 -6.98 -13.08 9.51
N SER A 65 -7.37 -14.31 9.20
CA SER A 65 -7.59 -15.34 10.21
C SER A 65 -6.33 -15.54 11.06
N ALA A 66 -6.50 -15.90 12.34
CA ALA A 66 -5.37 -16.20 13.22
C ALA A 66 -4.47 -17.30 12.63
N SER A 67 -5.06 -18.27 11.90
CA SER A 67 -4.31 -19.32 11.21
C SER A 67 -3.40 -18.77 10.11
N LEU A 68 -3.86 -17.76 9.35
CA LEU A 68 -3.10 -17.14 8.28
C LEU A 68 -2.02 -16.24 8.87
N GLN A 69 -2.34 -15.42 9.87
CA GLN A 69 -1.36 -14.62 10.59
C GLN A 69 -0.23 -15.50 11.16
N GLN A 70 -0.56 -16.61 11.82
CA GLN A 70 0.43 -17.52 12.36
C GLN A 70 1.31 -18.13 11.27
N ALA A 71 0.70 -18.62 10.18
CA ALA A 71 1.45 -19.19 9.06
C ALA A 71 2.36 -18.15 8.37
N ILE A 72 1.91 -16.90 8.29
CA ILE A 72 2.71 -15.80 7.78
C ILE A 72 3.87 -15.50 8.71
N VAL A 73 3.71 -15.52 10.04
CA VAL A 73 4.73 -15.15 11.05
C VAL A 73 5.75 -16.27 11.33
N THR A 74 5.36 -17.54 11.21
CA THR A 74 6.29 -18.65 11.46
C THR A 74 7.12 -19.04 10.25
N ARG A 75 6.68 -18.71 9.03
CA ARG A 75 7.43 -19.01 7.81
C ARG A 75 8.76 -18.25 7.82
N PRO A 76 9.92 -18.89 7.58
CA PRO A 76 11.17 -18.18 7.36
C PRO A 76 11.05 -17.20 6.20
N PHE A 77 11.61 -15.98 6.34
CA PHE A 77 11.46 -14.96 5.30
C PHE A 77 12.00 -15.38 3.92
N ALA A 78 13.07 -16.18 3.93
CA ALA A 78 13.64 -16.75 2.70
C ALA A 78 12.66 -17.67 1.97
N GLU A 79 11.73 -18.31 2.69
CA GLU A 79 10.73 -19.25 2.17
C GLU A 79 9.39 -18.59 1.85
N LEU A 80 9.21 -17.29 2.14
CA LEU A 80 7.99 -16.60 1.74
C LEU A 80 7.84 -16.58 0.21
N PRO A 81 6.64 -16.88 -0.32
CA PRO A 81 6.42 -17.05 -1.74
C PRO A 81 6.55 -15.70 -2.45
N GLN A 82 7.20 -15.73 -3.61
CA GLN A 82 7.26 -14.62 -4.56
C GLN A 82 6.64 -15.10 -5.86
N MET A 83 5.63 -14.39 -6.32
CA MET A 83 4.89 -14.75 -7.52
C MET A 83 4.42 -13.50 -8.25
N ALA A 84 4.14 -13.66 -9.53
CA ALA A 84 3.53 -12.64 -10.32
C ALA A 84 2.61 -13.29 -11.37
N LEU A 85 1.35 -12.87 -11.37
CA LEU A 85 0.29 -13.47 -12.16
C LEU A 85 -0.34 -12.35 -13.01
N PRO A 86 -0.06 -12.29 -14.33
CA PRO A 86 -0.85 -11.50 -15.25
C PRO A 86 -2.19 -12.22 -15.47
N LEU A 87 -3.30 -11.51 -15.24
CA LEU A 87 -4.63 -12.10 -15.39
C LEU A 87 -5.68 -11.07 -15.80
N PRO A 88 -6.71 -11.49 -16.55
CA PRO A 88 -7.91 -10.69 -16.76
C PRO A 88 -8.55 -10.27 -15.43
N LYS A 89 -9.11 -9.07 -15.36
CA LYS A 89 -9.67 -8.54 -14.10
C LYS A 89 -10.82 -9.39 -13.54
N ASP A 90 -11.60 -10.04 -14.40
CA ASP A 90 -12.69 -10.95 -14.02
C ASP A 90 -12.20 -12.25 -13.37
N LYS A 91 -10.91 -12.59 -13.54
CA LYS A 91 -10.27 -13.73 -12.89
C LYS A 91 -9.59 -13.38 -11.56
N LEU A 92 -9.48 -12.10 -11.23
CA LEU A 92 -8.70 -11.64 -10.07
C LEU A 92 -9.18 -12.25 -8.75
N ALA A 93 -10.50 -12.31 -8.53
CA ALA A 93 -11.07 -12.89 -7.32
C ALA A 93 -10.81 -14.40 -7.18
N GLY A 94 -10.59 -15.11 -8.30
CA GLY A 94 -10.31 -16.54 -8.34
C GLY A 94 -8.82 -16.89 -8.38
N ALA A 95 -7.92 -15.92 -8.22
CA ALA A 95 -6.48 -16.10 -8.39
C ALA A 95 -5.87 -17.20 -7.49
N ALA A 96 -6.50 -17.52 -6.36
CA ALA A 96 -6.09 -18.62 -5.49
C ALA A 96 -6.03 -19.99 -6.21
N THR A 97 -6.90 -20.22 -7.20
CA THR A 97 -6.92 -21.47 -7.98
C THR A 97 -5.75 -21.60 -8.97
N MET A 98 -4.99 -20.52 -9.15
CA MET A 98 -3.90 -20.40 -10.12
C MET A 98 -2.52 -20.45 -9.45
N VAL A 99 -2.46 -20.74 -8.15
CA VAL A 99 -1.21 -20.76 -7.36
C VAL A 99 -1.04 -22.10 -6.65
N GLU A 100 0.18 -22.62 -6.66
CA GLU A 100 0.51 -23.91 -6.04
C GLU A 100 0.92 -23.78 -4.56
N ASP A 101 1.57 -22.66 -4.20
CA ASP A 101 2.02 -22.45 -2.82
C ASP A 101 0.83 -22.28 -1.85
N ASP A 102 0.80 -23.11 -0.81
CA ASP A 102 -0.30 -23.17 0.15
C ASP A 102 -0.55 -21.84 0.88
N LEU A 103 0.54 -21.14 1.26
CA LEU A 103 0.44 -19.88 1.97
C LEU A 103 -0.09 -18.78 1.04
N ALA A 104 0.41 -18.72 -0.19
CA ALA A 104 -0.10 -17.80 -1.21
C ALA A 104 -1.58 -18.08 -1.52
N ARG A 105 -1.96 -19.35 -1.68
CA ARG A 105 -3.35 -19.75 -1.95
C ARG A 105 -4.30 -19.30 -0.84
N ARG A 106 -4.00 -19.63 0.42
CA ARG A 106 -4.81 -19.24 1.59
C ARG A 106 -4.93 -17.72 1.73
N LEU A 107 -3.82 -17.01 1.49
CA LEU A 107 -3.82 -15.55 1.47
C LEU A 107 -4.78 -14.99 0.42
N LEU A 108 -4.72 -15.51 -0.82
CA LEU A 108 -5.57 -15.05 -1.91
C LEU A 108 -7.05 -15.43 -1.70
N GLU A 109 -7.33 -16.56 -1.06
CA GLU A 109 -8.68 -16.97 -0.64
C GLU A 109 -9.28 -15.95 0.35
N GLU A 110 -8.55 -15.59 1.41
CA GLU A 110 -9.04 -14.61 2.39
C GLU A 110 -9.10 -13.18 1.83
N CYS A 111 -8.23 -12.84 0.86
CA CYS A 111 -8.26 -11.54 0.19
C CYS A 111 -9.32 -11.44 -0.92
N ALA A 112 -9.99 -12.54 -1.30
CA ALA A 112 -10.87 -12.59 -2.47
C ALA A 112 -11.93 -11.47 -2.53
N PRO A 113 -12.57 -11.04 -1.42
CA PRO A 113 -13.49 -9.90 -1.44
C PRO A 113 -12.81 -8.58 -1.85
N ALA A 114 -11.59 -8.32 -1.34
CA ALA A 114 -10.80 -7.14 -1.71
C ALA A 114 -10.36 -7.18 -3.17
N LEU A 115 -9.97 -8.37 -3.65
CA LEU A 115 -9.61 -8.61 -5.05
C LEU A 115 -10.79 -8.36 -5.98
N ALA A 116 -11.98 -8.87 -5.65
CA ALA A 116 -13.21 -8.65 -6.41
C ALA A 116 -13.58 -7.16 -6.45
N ALA A 117 -13.52 -6.48 -5.31
CA ALA A 117 -13.82 -5.06 -5.21
C ALA A 117 -12.82 -4.23 -6.04
N PHE A 118 -11.52 -4.48 -5.92
CA PHE A 118 -10.52 -3.78 -6.73
C PHE A 118 -10.75 -4.00 -8.24
N ALA A 119 -11.06 -5.23 -8.67
CA ALA A 119 -11.36 -5.53 -10.06
C ALA A 119 -12.58 -4.77 -10.60
N SER A 120 -13.59 -4.47 -9.75
CA SER A 120 -14.79 -3.75 -10.18
C SER A 120 -14.52 -2.29 -10.54
N ILE A 121 -13.57 -1.65 -9.84
CA ILE A 121 -13.18 -0.25 -10.07
C ILE A 121 -11.94 -0.08 -10.96
N ALA A 122 -11.18 -1.16 -11.20
CA ALA A 122 -9.98 -1.09 -12.03
C ALA A 122 -10.35 -0.78 -13.50
N PRO A 123 -9.78 0.29 -14.09
CA PRO A 123 -10.10 0.67 -15.46
C PRO A 123 -9.46 -0.26 -16.50
N ALA A 124 -8.36 -0.95 -16.17
CA ALA A 124 -7.70 -1.87 -17.09
C ALA A 124 -8.38 -3.24 -17.12
N GLY A 125 -8.51 -3.81 -18.32
CA GLY A 125 -9.06 -5.17 -18.51
C GLY A 125 -8.15 -6.29 -18.02
N ASN A 126 -6.84 -6.04 -17.96
CA ASN A 126 -5.83 -6.98 -17.48
C ASN A 126 -5.08 -6.36 -16.29
N LEU A 127 -4.78 -7.19 -15.30
CA LEU A 127 -4.12 -6.83 -14.05
C LEU A 127 -2.90 -7.70 -13.81
N TYR A 128 -1.99 -7.22 -12.97
CA TYR A 128 -0.80 -7.92 -12.55
C TYR A 128 -0.81 -8.06 -11.03
N LEU A 129 -1.22 -9.23 -10.55
CA LEU A 129 -1.15 -9.57 -9.14
C LEU A 129 0.27 -10.04 -8.81
N SER A 130 0.85 -9.58 -7.71
CA SER A 130 2.19 -9.99 -7.28
C SER A 130 2.31 -10.13 -5.78
N LEU A 131 2.96 -11.20 -5.33
CA LEU A 131 3.56 -11.29 -3.99
C LEU A 131 5.05 -11.03 -4.13
N ARG A 132 5.58 -10.08 -3.37
CA ARG A 132 6.97 -9.61 -3.49
C ARG A 132 7.62 -9.58 -2.12
N LYS A 133 8.90 -9.92 -2.05
CA LYS A 133 9.74 -9.74 -0.86
C LYS A 133 10.92 -8.84 -1.17
N THR A 134 11.31 -8.00 -0.21
CA THR A 134 12.47 -7.11 -0.32
C THR A 134 13.10 -6.91 1.05
N ARG A 135 14.44 -6.75 1.07
CA ARG A 135 15.18 -6.25 2.23
C ARG A 135 15.58 -4.79 2.08
N GLU A 136 15.30 -4.21 0.91
CA GLU A 136 15.68 -2.86 0.52
C GLU A 136 14.45 -1.98 0.32
N GLN A 137 14.65 -0.67 0.44
CA GLN A 137 13.65 0.33 0.09
C GLN A 137 13.63 0.55 -1.43
N SER A 138 12.67 -0.07 -2.12
CA SER A 138 12.59 -0.06 -3.60
C SER A 138 12.27 1.32 -4.21
N CYS A 139 11.50 2.14 -3.49
CA CYS A 139 11.02 3.44 -3.97
C CYS A 139 11.15 4.47 -2.84
N PRO A 140 12.37 4.98 -2.57
CA PRO A 140 12.65 5.82 -1.41
C PRO A 140 12.12 7.26 -1.56
N LEU A 141 11.88 7.69 -2.79
CA LEU A 141 11.36 9.02 -3.08
C LEU A 141 9.83 9.02 -3.13
N PHE A 142 9.24 10.03 -2.52
CA PHE A 142 7.81 10.31 -2.64
C PHE A 142 7.44 10.56 -4.11
N HIS A 143 6.44 9.82 -4.59
CA HIS A 143 5.98 9.88 -5.97
C HIS A 143 4.47 9.63 -6.05
N VAL A 144 3.92 9.92 -7.22
CA VAL A 144 2.57 9.49 -7.61
C VAL A 144 2.73 8.39 -8.65
N ASP A 145 1.93 7.34 -8.54
CA ASP A 145 1.94 6.27 -9.54
C ASP A 145 1.47 6.78 -10.89
N ARG A 146 2.06 6.24 -11.96
CA ARG A 146 1.56 6.46 -13.34
C ARG A 146 0.32 5.63 -13.66
N TYR A 147 0.06 4.60 -12.86
CA TYR A 147 -1.14 3.79 -13.00
C TYR A 147 -2.36 4.57 -12.51
N PRO A 148 -3.56 4.34 -13.09
CA PRO A 148 -4.79 4.97 -12.60
C PRO A 148 -5.11 4.54 -11.16
N LEU A 149 -4.95 3.25 -10.86
CA LEU A 149 -5.20 2.66 -9.55
C LEU A 149 -4.13 1.61 -9.23
N ARG A 150 -3.84 1.41 -7.95
CA ARG A 150 -3.01 0.32 -7.43
C ARG A 150 -3.57 -0.19 -6.11
N LEU A 151 -3.50 -1.51 -5.89
CA LEU A 151 -3.70 -2.10 -4.57
C LEU A 151 -2.35 -2.46 -3.95
N LEU A 152 -2.17 -2.14 -2.66
CA LEU A 152 -1.01 -2.51 -1.84
C LEU A 152 -1.47 -3.07 -0.50
N CYS A 153 -0.87 -4.16 -0.06
CA CYS A 153 -1.05 -4.68 1.30
C CYS A 153 0.29 -5.26 1.77
N THR A 154 0.90 -4.66 2.81
CA THR A 154 2.06 -5.28 3.45
C THR A 154 1.58 -6.42 4.35
N LEU A 155 2.17 -7.60 4.20
CA LEU A 155 1.80 -8.82 4.91
C LEU A 155 2.77 -9.13 6.06
N ARG A 156 4.04 -8.70 5.91
CA ARG A 156 5.07 -8.75 6.95
C ARG A 156 6.06 -7.60 6.74
N GLY A 157 6.52 -6.99 7.82
CA GLY A 157 7.43 -5.85 7.79
C GLY A 157 6.70 -4.50 7.68
N PRO A 158 7.42 -3.41 7.35
CA PRO A 158 6.86 -2.06 7.36
C PRO A 158 5.88 -1.81 6.18
N GLY A 159 4.87 -0.98 6.44
CA GLY A 159 3.81 -0.64 5.48
C GLY A 159 4.16 0.49 4.52
N THR A 160 3.41 0.59 3.42
CA THR A 160 3.51 1.73 2.50
C THR A 160 3.30 3.05 3.25
N GLU A 161 4.10 4.06 2.90
CA GLU A 161 4.04 5.39 3.50
C GLU A 161 3.43 6.41 2.54
N TRP A 162 2.67 7.37 3.05
CA TRP A 162 2.09 8.45 2.26
C TRP A 162 2.01 9.78 3.03
N LEU A 163 1.71 10.84 2.28
CA LEU A 163 1.54 12.20 2.80
C LEU A 163 0.09 12.67 2.63
N ASP A 164 -0.35 13.56 3.51
CA ASP A 164 -1.55 14.36 3.23
C ASP A 164 -1.28 15.31 2.05
N ASP A 165 -2.22 15.42 1.11
CA ASP A 165 -2.05 16.28 -0.07
C ASP A 165 -1.94 17.76 0.31
N GLU A 166 -2.49 18.18 1.46
CA GLU A 166 -2.33 19.55 1.99
C GLU A 166 -0.87 19.88 2.37
N GLN A 167 -0.06 18.87 2.69
CA GLN A 167 1.35 19.03 3.09
C GLN A 167 2.32 18.79 1.93
N VAL A 168 1.81 18.48 0.74
CA VAL A 168 2.62 18.14 -0.44
C VAL A 168 2.87 19.37 -1.32
N ASN A 169 4.14 19.69 -1.53
CA ASN A 169 4.61 20.51 -2.64
C ASN A 169 4.82 19.65 -3.90
N ARG A 170 3.79 19.58 -4.75
CA ARG A 170 3.82 18.77 -5.99
C ARG A 170 4.88 19.20 -6.99
N LYS A 171 5.31 20.47 -6.99
CA LYS A 171 6.41 20.94 -7.85
C LYS A 171 7.75 20.27 -7.50
N GLY A 172 7.88 19.75 -6.29
CA GLY A 172 9.07 19.02 -5.84
C GLY A 172 9.12 17.55 -6.27
N LEU A 173 8.02 16.98 -6.78
CA LEU A 173 7.99 15.59 -7.25
C LEU A 173 8.96 15.40 -8.41
N GLY A 174 9.67 14.26 -8.44
CA GLY A 174 10.64 13.93 -9.49
C GLY A 174 11.96 14.70 -9.42
N GLN A 175 12.17 15.55 -8.41
CA GLN A 175 13.41 16.32 -8.25
C GLN A 175 14.50 15.62 -7.43
N GLY A 176 14.32 14.33 -7.10
CA GLY A 176 15.34 13.55 -6.38
C GLY A 176 15.46 13.83 -4.89
N ASP A 177 14.59 14.65 -4.29
CA ASP A 177 14.71 15.09 -2.90
C ASP A 177 13.35 15.21 -2.20
N ASN A 178 13.12 14.37 -1.19
CA ASN A 178 11.89 14.38 -0.40
C ASN A 178 11.66 15.70 0.33
N ARG A 179 12.70 16.49 0.66
CA ARG A 179 12.58 17.81 1.31
C ARG A 179 11.91 18.85 0.41
N LYS A 180 11.94 18.64 -0.91
CA LYS A 180 11.24 19.48 -1.87
C LYS A 180 9.77 19.08 -2.03
N VAL A 181 9.42 17.84 -1.70
CA VAL A 181 8.06 17.30 -1.81
C VAL A 181 7.23 17.65 -0.59
N ALA A 182 7.81 17.68 0.59
CA ALA A 182 7.11 18.00 1.83
C ALA A 182 8.03 18.73 2.80
N PRO A 183 7.51 19.66 3.62
CA PRO A 183 8.32 20.30 4.66
C PRO A 183 8.78 19.29 5.73
N PRO A 184 9.76 19.65 6.58
CA PRO A 184 10.23 18.78 7.66
C PRO A 184 9.16 18.44 8.72
N HIS A 185 8.16 19.31 8.91
CA HIS A 185 7.06 19.09 9.85
C HIS A 185 5.86 18.34 9.23
N ALA A 186 5.98 17.87 7.99
CA ALA A 186 4.93 17.06 7.39
C ALA A 186 4.81 15.72 8.10
N THR A 187 3.58 15.26 8.29
CA THR A 187 3.30 13.94 8.87
C THR A 187 3.41 12.90 7.78
N VAL A 188 4.26 11.89 8.00
CA VAL A 188 4.30 10.71 7.13
C VAL A 188 3.39 9.66 7.74
N TYR A 189 2.34 9.28 7.03
CA TYR A 189 1.45 8.20 7.46
C TYR A 189 1.96 6.87 6.96
N ALA A 190 1.83 5.82 7.76
CA ALA A 190 2.24 4.46 7.40
C ALA A 190 1.12 3.45 7.66
N ALA A 191 0.92 2.55 6.69
CA ALA A 191 -0.02 1.44 6.85
C ALA A 191 0.53 0.42 7.84
N GLN A 192 -0.35 -0.17 8.63
CA GLN A 192 -0.02 -1.35 9.41
C GLN A 192 -0.02 -2.60 8.51
N PRO A 193 0.70 -3.67 8.90
CA PRO A 193 0.51 -4.98 8.28
C PRO A 193 -0.97 -5.34 8.20
N PHE A 194 -1.33 -5.96 7.08
CA PHE A 194 -2.68 -6.36 6.71
C PHE A 194 -3.67 -5.23 6.38
N GLN A 195 -3.34 -3.95 6.58
CA GLN A 195 -4.16 -2.89 6.02
C GLN A 195 -4.02 -2.87 4.49
N ILE A 196 -5.16 -2.97 3.81
CA ILE A 196 -5.23 -2.93 2.35
C ILE A 196 -5.41 -1.47 1.93
N LEU A 197 -4.50 -0.98 1.11
CA LEU A 197 -4.57 0.33 0.50
C LEU A 197 -4.98 0.22 -0.96
N VAL A 198 -5.91 1.06 -1.41
CA VAL A 198 -6.16 1.32 -2.83
C VAL A 198 -5.82 2.77 -3.13
N LEU A 199 -4.80 2.97 -3.96
CA LEU A 199 -4.21 4.27 -4.29
C LEU A 199 -4.65 4.67 -5.69
N LYS A 200 -5.14 5.90 -5.84
CA LYS A 200 -5.22 6.56 -7.15
C LYS A 200 -3.86 7.13 -7.54
N GLY A 201 -3.45 6.89 -8.77
CA GLY A 201 -2.31 7.57 -9.38
C GLY A 201 -2.76 8.66 -10.36
N ASP A 202 -1.84 9.07 -11.22
CA ASP A 202 -2.01 10.15 -12.21
C ASP A 202 -2.52 9.63 -13.57
N GLY A 203 -2.79 8.32 -13.68
CA GLY A 203 -3.15 7.64 -14.92
C GLY A 203 -4.60 7.78 -15.40
N GLY A 204 -5.34 8.83 -14.99
CA GLY A 204 -6.64 9.17 -15.59
C GLY A 204 -7.92 8.80 -14.82
N CYS A 205 -7.88 8.67 -13.48
CA CYS A 205 -9.09 8.42 -12.67
C CYS A 205 -9.94 9.67 -12.34
N GLY A 206 -9.73 10.80 -13.00
CA GLY A 206 -10.55 12.01 -12.80
C GLY A 206 -10.41 12.69 -11.43
N THR A 207 -9.48 12.26 -10.56
CA THR A 207 -9.11 13.05 -9.40
C THR A 207 -8.22 14.20 -9.81
N SER A 208 -8.31 15.30 -9.06
CA SER A 208 -7.40 16.41 -9.28
C SER A 208 -5.94 16.01 -9.02
N ARG A 209 -5.68 14.97 -8.20
CA ARG A 209 -4.36 14.73 -7.56
C ARG A 209 -4.18 13.29 -7.01
N GLY A 210 -3.40 12.42 -7.67
CA GLY A 210 -3.08 11.06 -7.16
C GLY A 210 -2.27 11.03 -5.84
N VAL A 211 -2.27 9.91 -5.10
CA VAL A 211 -1.62 9.81 -3.77
C VAL A 211 -0.10 9.95 -3.88
N VAL A 212 0.47 10.85 -3.08
CA VAL A 212 1.92 10.94 -2.92
C VAL A 212 2.37 9.94 -1.85
N HIS A 213 3.09 8.91 -2.28
CA HIS A 213 3.49 7.79 -1.45
C HIS A 213 4.91 7.31 -1.76
N ARG A 214 5.45 6.45 -0.91
CA ARG A 214 6.75 5.80 -1.09
C ARG A 214 6.79 4.42 -0.42
N SER A 215 7.80 3.62 -0.75
CA SER A 215 8.11 2.42 0.03
C SER A 215 8.72 2.83 1.37
N PRO A 216 8.40 2.15 2.48
CA PRO A 216 9.00 2.45 3.77
C PRO A 216 10.48 2.06 3.78
N ILE A 217 11.20 2.62 4.75
CA ILE A 217 12.51 2.08 5.12
C ILE A 217 12.30 0.68 5.70
N VAL A 218 13.15 -0.26 5.28
CA VAL A 218 13.18 -1.61 5.85
C VAL A 218 14.30 -1.63 6.89
N PRO A 219 14.00 -1.71 8.20
CA PRO A 219 15.04 -1.71 9.23
C PRO A 219 15.98 -2.90 9.06
N ALA A 220 17.28 -2.68 9.25
CA ALA A 220 18.29 -3.74 9.19
C ALA A 220 18.08 -4.83 10.25
N SER A 221 17.37 -4.51 11.34
CA SER A 221 16.95 -5.43 12.39
C SER A 221 15.76 -6.32 12.00
N SER A 222 15.09 -6.03 10.87
CA SER A 222 13.94 -6.81 10.39
C SER A 222 14.35 -7.88 9.38
N ASP A 223 13.54 -8.93 9.25
CA ASP A 223 13.72 -9.94 8.22
C ASP A 223 13.49 -9.42 6.79
N GLY A 224 12.89 -8.25 6.65
CA GLY A 224 12.49 -7.66 5.38
C GLY A 224 11.00 -7.34 5.32
N ARG A 225 10.54 -6.98 4.12
CA ARG A 225 9.15 -6.66 3.81
C ARG A 225 8.60 -7.64 2.80
N TRP A 226 7.44 -8.23 3.08
CA TRP A 226 6.67 -9.06 2.17
C TRP A 226 5.28 -8.46 1.96
N TYR A 227 4.87 -8.31 0.71
CA TYR A 227 3.67 -7.54 0.37
C TYR A 227 2.97 -8.06 -0.89
N LEU A 228 1.64 -7.89 -0.90
CA LEU A 228 0.76 -8.04 -2.06
C LEU A 228 0.68 -6.71 -2.81
N ARG A 229 0.76 -6.77 -4.14
CA ARG A 229 0.57 -5.64 -5.04
C ARG A 229 -0.30 -6.04 -6.21
N ILE A 230 -1.18 -5.15 -6.65
CA ILE A 230 -1.93 -5.31 -7.90
C ILE A 230 -1.82 -4.03 -8.71
N ASP A 231 -1.32 -4.17 -9.93
CA ASP A 231 -1.22 -3.09 -10.90
C ASP A 231 -2.09 -3.36 -12.12
N PRO A 232 -2.60 -2.32 -12.79
CA PRO A 232 -3.01 -2.39 -14.18
C PRO A 232 -1.87 -2.89 -15.07
N LEU A 233 -2.15 -3.89 -15.92
CA LEU A 233 -1.24 -4.19 -17.01
C LEU A 233 -1.36 -3.09 -18.07
N PRO A 234 -0.25 -2.55 -18.59
CA PRO A 234 -0.30 -1.59 -19.68
C PRO A 234 -1.07 -2.19 -20.87
N THR A 235 -2.20 -1.59 -21.22
CA THR A 235 -2.88 -1.88 -22.49
C THR A 235 -2.07 -1.23 -23.60
N THR A 236 -1.09 -1.96 -24.14
CA THR A 236 -0.32 -1.65 -25.36
C THR A 236 -0.19 -0.17 -25.74
N ARG A 237 0.82 0.49 -25.16
CA ARG A 237 1.88 1.14 -25.93
C ARG A 237 3.19 0.87 -25.17
N PRO A 238 4.25 0.33 -25.81
CA PRO A 238 5.48 0.06 -25.10
C PRO A 238 6.09 1.40 -24.68
N MET A 239 6.14 1.68 -23.38
CA MET A 239 7.13 2.62 -22.88
C MET A 239 8.48 1.91 -22.92
N VAL A 240 9.10 1.88 -24.09
CA VAL A 240 10.54 1.68 -24.18
C VAL A 240 11.18 2.87 -23.46
N ARG A 241 11.61 2.65 -22.23
CA ARG A 241 12.79 3.32 -21.68
C ARG A 241 13.55 2.26 -20.87
N GLU A 242 14.72 1.93 -21.40
CA GLU A 242 15.71 1.06 -20.80
C GLU A 242 15.95 1.47 -19.35
N TRP A 243 15.76 0.54 -18.42
CA TRP A 243 16.28 0.66 -17.06
C TRP A 243 17.76 0.27 -17.14
N SER A 244 18.57 1.20 -17.62
CA SER A 244 20.02 1.11 -17.57
C SER A 244 20.54 2.50 -17.24
N ARG A 245 21.02 2.66 -16.00
CA ARG A 245 21.59 3.86 -15.37
C ARG A 245 20.57 4.78 -14.69
N LEU A 246 20.25 4.46 -13.44
CA LEU A 246 20.27 5.39 -12.30
C LEU A 246 20.70 4.60 -11.07
#